data_AF-T0PQD3-F1
#
_entry.id   AF-T0PQD3-F1
#
_cell.length_a   1.000
_cell.length_b   1.000
_cell.length_c   1.000
_cell.angle_alpha   90.00
_cell.angle_beta   90.00
_cell.angle_gamma   90.00
#
_symmetry.space_group_name_H-M   'P 1'
#
loop_
_entity.id
_entity.type
_entity.pdbx_description
1 polymer ?
#
loop_
_entity_poly.entity_id
_entity_poly.type
_entity_poly.pdbx_seq_one_letter_code
_entity_poly.pdbx_strand_id
1 'polypeptide(L)'
;MPLHGISTYAVGKSYYMAPEMHMPHGYSAAKVDVWSLGILLWMLLTGVPLVEASNDDDEAFGYLKRCGVRGLVDVWKLEIPNDAVEMLEMLLV
;
A
#
# COMPACT_ATOMS: atom_id res chain seq x y z
N MET A 1 -2.43 10.13 -27.68
CA MET A 1 -2.53 9.87 -26.23
C MET A 1 -3.46 8.68 -26.04
N PRO A 2 -3.00 7.49 -25.61
CA PRO A 2 -3.91 6.38 -25.47
C PRO A 2 -4.74 6.57 -24.20
N LEU A 3 -6.04 6.76 -24.40
CA LEU A 3 -7.08 6.64 -23.40
C LEU A 3 -7.26 5.16 -23.08
N HIS A 4 -6.50 4.63 -22.12
CA HIS A 4 -6.86 3.42 -21.35
C HIS A 4 -6.00 3.42 -20.09
N GLY A 5 -6.65 3.45 -18.92
CA GLY A 5 -5.99 3.52 -17.61
C GLY A 5 -5.25 2.24 -17.20
N ILE A 6 -4.62 1.53 -18.17
CA ILE A 6 -3.83 0.33 -17.95
C ILE A 6 -2.39 0.63 -18.38
N SER A 7 -1.45 0.47 -17.45
CA SER A 7 0.00 0.63 -17.70
C SER A 7 0.71 -0.71 -17.50
N THR A 8 1.76 -0.96 -18.29
CA THR A 8 2.59 -2.18 -18.21
C THR A 8 3.98 -1.92 -17.63
N TYR A 9 4.32 -0.67 -17.32
CA TYR A 9 5.61 -0.29 -16.75
C TYR A 9 5.42 0.17 -15.31
N ALA A 10 6.19 -0.44 -14.40
CA ALA A 10 6.27 0.00 -13.02
C ALA A 10 6.94 1.39 -12.95
N VAL A 11 6.31 2.32 -12.23
CA VAL A 11 6.80 3.69 -12.03
C VAL A 11 6.54 4.14 -10.60
N GLY A 12 7.30 5.13 -10.11
CA GLY A 12 7.18 5.67 -8.75
C GLY A 12 8.31 5.25 -7.82
N LYS A 13 8.31 5.77 -6.58
CA LYS A 13 9.20 5.26 -5.53
C LYS A 13 8.58 3.98 -4.96
N SER A 14 9.43 2.99 -4.65
CA SER A 14 9.04 1.62 -4.31
C SER A 14 7.97 1.51 -3.23
N TYR A 15 8.06 2.34 -2.18
CA TYR A 15 7.13 2.34 -1.06
C TYR A 15 5.69 2.72 -1.46
N TYR A 16 5.48 3.56 -2.49
CA TYR A 16 4.13 3.91 -2.95
C TYR A 16 3.55 2.93 -3.97
N MET A 17 4.38 2.06 -4.56
CA MET A 17 3.92 1.18 -5.62
C MET A 17 2.97 0.14 -5.06
N ALA A 18 1.91 -0.16 -5.80
CA ALA A 18 0.96 -1.22 -5.47
C ALA A 18 1.51 -2.59 -5.88
N PRO A 19 1.10 -3.69 -5.21
CA PRO A 19 1.67 -5.01 -5.46
C PRO A 19 1.51 -5.50 -6.90
N GLU A 20 0.40 -5.15 -7.57
CA GLU A 20 0.17 -5.51 -8.97
C GLU A 20 1.13 -4.83 -9.94
N MET A 21 1.79 -3.72 -9.55
CA MET A 21 2.79 -3.05 -10.38
C MET A 21 4.08 -3.88 -10.53
N HIS A 22 4.28 -4.87 -9.65
CA HIS A 22 5.39 -5.83 -9.71
C HIS A 22 5.07 -7.06 -10.57
N MET A 23 3.84 -7.18 -11.08
CA MET A 23 3.41 -8.30 -11.90
C MET A 23 3.56 -7.98 -13.40
N PRO A 24 3.76 -8.99 -14.27
CA PRO A 24 3.91 -8.78 -15.71
C PRO A 24 2.59 -8.42 -16.42
N HIS A 25 1.45 -8.50 -15.71
CA HIS A 25 0.14 -8.15 -16.21
C HIS A 25 -0.11 -6.67 -15.88
N GLY A 26 -0.42 -5.85 -16.88
CA GLY A 26 -0.60 -4.41 -16.67
C GLY A 26 -1.62 -4.09 -15.56
N TYR A 27 -1.49 -2.92 -14.96
CA TYR A 27 -2.25 -2.50 -13.77
C TYR A 27 -3.18 -1.33 -14.09
N SER A 28 -4.26 -1.18 -13.29
CA SER A 28 -5.15 -0.02 -13.38
C SER A 28 -4.54 1.18 -12.65
N ALA A 29 -4.28 2.27 -13.38
CA ALA A 29 -3.72 3.50 -12.80
C ALA A 29 -4.53 4.01 -11.59
N ALA A 30 -5.86 4.02 -11.71
CA ALA A 30 -6.75 4.47 -10.64
C ALA A 30 -6.66 3.60 -9.37
N LYS A 31 -6.45 2.28 -9.51
CA LYS A 31 -6.33 1.39 -8.33
C LYS A 31 -4.99 1.58 -7.64
N VAL A 32 -3.90 1.70 -8.40
CA VAL A 32 -2.57 1.89 -7.80
C VAL A 32 -2.42 3.27 -7.15
N ASP A 33 -3.17 4.27 -7.61
CA ASP A 33 -3.26 5.58 -6.94
C ASP A 33 -3.98 5.46 -5.57
N VAL A 34 -5.04 4.66 -5.48
CA VAL A 34 -5.75 4.39 -4.20
C VAL A 34 -4.83 3.70 -3.20
N TRP A 35 -4.05 2.70 -3.64
CA TRP A 35 -3.01 2.08 -2.82
C TRP A 35 -1.99 3.11 -2.33
N SER A 36 -1.50 3.96 -3.24
CA SER A 36 -0.53 5.02 -2.93
C SER A 36 -1.05 5.99 -1.86
N LEU A 37 -2.36 6.29 -1.86
CA LEU A 37 -3.01 7.08 -0.82
C LEU A 37 -3.02 6.36 0.54
N GLY A 38 -3.18 5.04 0.56
CA GLY A 38 -3.07 4.23 1.78
C GLY A 38 -1.67 4.30 2.39
N ILE A 39 -0.63 4.15 1.58
CA ILE A 39 0.76 4.32 2.01
C ILE A 39 1.01 5.75 2.52
N LEU A 40 0.52 6.77 1.81
CA LEU A 40 0.66 8.15 2.24
C LEU A 40 -0.04 8.44 3.57
N LEU A 41 -1.29 7.96 3.74
CA LEU A 41 -2.02 8.10 4.99
C LEU A 41 -1.26 7.44 6.15
N TRP A 42 -0.73 6.24 5.94
CA TRP A 42 0.11 5.56 6.91
C TRP A 42 1.33 6.41 7.31
N MET A 43 2.06 6.97 6.33
CA MET A 43 3.21 7.83 6.59
C MET A 43 2.83 9.10 7.35
N LEU A 44 1.66 9.68 7.08
CA LEU A 44 1.17 10.85 7.82
C LEU A 44 0.85 10.52 9.28
N LEU A 45 0.36 9.31 9.55
CA LEU A 45 0.01 8.85 10.91
C LEU A 45 1.23 8.42 11.71
N THR A 46 2.25 7.84 11.07
CA THR A 46 3.37 7.17 11.75
C THR A 46 4.73 7.83 11.54
N GLY A 47 4.85 8.70 10.54
CA GLY A 47 6.11 9.35 10.14
C GLY A 47 7.05 8.46 9.33
N VAL A 48 6.71 7.20 9.04
CA VAL A 48 7.56 6.24 8.34
C VAL A 48 6.79 5.47 7.27
N PRO A 49 7.42 5.00 6.18
CA PRO A 49 6.76 4.20 5.17
C PRO A 49 6.23 2.87 5.76
N LEU A 50 5.09 2.40 5.26
CA LEU A 50 4.49 1.14 5.71
C LEU A 50 5.32 -0.07 5.28
N VAL A 51 5.83 -0.03 4.06
CA VAL A 51 6.67 -1.06 3.42
C VAL A 51 7.78 -0.36 2.65
N GLU A 52 8.92 -1.02 2.48
CA GLU A 52 9.98 -0.57 1.56
C GLU A 52 9.60 -0.91 0.11
N ALA A 53 8.92 -2.05 -0.09
CA ALA A 53 8.30 -2.44 -1.35
C ALA A 53 7.10 -3.38 -1.12
N SER A 54 6.07 -3.29 -1.96
CA SER A 54 4.86 -4.12 -1.88
C SER A 54 5.03 -5.46 -2.60
N ASN A 55 6.08 -6.21 -2.27
CA ASN A 55 6.36 -7.53 -2.84
C ASN A 55 6.76 -8.54 -1.76
N ASP A 56 6.90 -9.82 -2.15
CA ASP A 56 7.11 -10.93 -1.22
C ASP A 56 8.45 -10.90 -0.46
N ASP A 57 9.41 -10.07 -0.90
CA ASP A 57 10.70 -9.91 -0.21
C ASP A 57 10.61 -8.97 1.01
N ASP A 58 9.52 -8.20 1.14
CA ASP A 58 9.28 -7.28 2.25
C ASP A 58 8.49 -7.97 3.38
N GLU A 59 9.11 -8.08 4.56
CA GLU A 59 8.49 -8.73 5.73
C GLU A 59 7.25 -7.99 6.24
N ALA A 60 7.25 -6.65 6.20
CA ALA A 60 6.13 -5.83 6.64
C ALA A 60 4.95 -6.01 5.67
N PHE A 61 5.21 -6.07 4.36
CA PHE A 61 4.20 -6.40 3.36
C PHE A 61 3.66 -7.82 3.56
N GLY A 62 4.54 -8.80 3.81
CA GLY A 62 4.15 -10.17 4.12
C GLY A 62 3.26 -10.24 5.36
N TYR A 63 3.56 -9.46 6.39
CA TYR A 63 2.74 -9.39 7.61
C TYR A 63 1.40 -8.69 7.35
N LEU A 64 1.39 -7.56 6.62
CA LEU A 64 0.18 -6.86 6.19
C LEU A 64 -0.79 -7.81 5.49
N LYS A 65 -0.30 -8.64 4.55
CA LYS A 65 -1.13 -9.61 3.84
C LYS A 65 -1.73 -10.70 4.75
N ARG A 66 -1.00 -11.12 5.78
CA ARG A 66 -1.43 -12.21 6.68
C ARG A 66 -2.32 -11.74 7.81
N CYS A 67 -2.07 -10.54 8.32
CA CYS A 67 -2.63 -10.06 9.59
C CYS A 67 -3.42 -8.75 9.46
N GLY A 68 -3.35 -8.09 8.30
CA GLY A 68 -4.02 -6.81 8.05
C GLY A 68 -3.39 -5.62 8.79
N VAL A 69 -4.00 -4.46 8.60
CA VAL A 69 -3.55 -3.18 9.19
C VAL A 69 -3.62 -3.23 10.71
N ARG A 70 -4.71 -3.75 11.28
CA ARG A 70 -4.87 -3.90 12.73
C ARG A 70 -3.77 -4.73 13.36
N GLY A 71 -3.39 -5.84 12.75
CA GLY A 71 -2.29 -6.67 13.24
C GLY A 71 -0.95 -5.92 13.28
N LEU A 72 -0.70 -5.01 12.34
CA LEU A 72 0.50 -4.16 12.35
C LEU A 72 0.45 -3.11 13.44
N VAL A 73 -0.70 -2.42 13.59
CA VAL A 73 -0.93 -1.44 14.66
C VAL A 73 -0.65 -2.08 16.02
N ASP A 74 -1.14 -3.30 16.24
CA ASP A 74 -0.93 -4.06 17.47
C ASP A 74 0.55 -4.46 17.68
N VAL A 75 1.19 -5.06 16.66
CA VAL A 75 2.58 -5.54 16.77
C VAL A 75 3.59 -4.39 16.91
N TRP A 76 3.35 -3.27 16.24
CA TRP A 76 4.20 -2.08 16.34
C TRP A 76 3.80 -1.16 17.50
N LYS A 77 2.77 -1.53 18.27
CA LYS A 77 2.29 -0.79 19.45
C LYS A 77 1.97 0.67 19.13
N LEU A 78 1.29 0.89 17.99
CA LEU A 78 0.91 2.21 17.52
C LEU A 78 -0.44 2.63 18.10
N GLU A 79 -0.58 3.92 18.36
CA GLU A 79 -1.86 4.52 18.76
C GLU A 79 -2.44 5.28 17.57
N ILE A 80 -3.24 4.58 16.75
CA ILE A 80 -3.91 5.15 15.57
C ILE A 80 -5.43 5.18 15.83
N PRO A 81 -6.11 6.32 15.58
CA PRO A 81 -7.57 6.41 15.67
C PRO A 81 -8.28 5.32 14.83
N ASN A 82 -9.36 4.74 15.36
CA ASN A 82 -10.02 3.61 14.70
C ASN A 82 -10.60 3.97 13.32
N ASP A 83 -11.10 5.19 13.14
CA ASP A 83 -11.56 5.71 11.85
C ASP A 83 -10.43 5.79 10.81
N ALA A 84 -9.22 6.15 11.23
CA ALA A 84 -8.04 6.12 10.38
C ALA A 84 -7.61 4.69 10.02
N VAL A 85 -7.73 3.73 10.95
CA VAL A 85 -7.47 2.30 10.68
C VAL A 85 -8.48 1.76 9.66
N GLU A 86 -9.77 2.06 9.83
CA GLU A 86 -10.81 1.68 8.87
C GLU A 86 -10.56 2.29 7.49
N MET A 87 -10.11 3.54 7.43
CA MET A 87 -9.72 4.18 6.17
C MET A 87 -8.51 3.51 5.52
N LEU A 88 -7.49 3.13 6.29
CA LEU A 88 -6.34 2.38 5.79
C LEU A 88 -6.74 1.01 5.20
N GLU A 89 -7.63 0.28 5.88
CA GLU A 89 -8.14 -1.01 5.40
C GLU A 89 -8.93 -0.89 4.08
N MET A 90 -9.57 0.26 3.82
CA MET A 90 -10.25 0.53 2.55
C MET A 90 -9.29 0.92 1.41
N LEU A 91 -8.11 1.46 1.72
CA LEU A 91 -7.14 1.94 0.73
C LEU A 91 -6.11 0.88 0.34
N LEU A 92 -5.73 -0.01 1.28
CA LEU A 92 -4.67 -1.01 1.12
C LEU A 92 -5.25 -2.38 0.73
N VAL A 93 -5.93 -2.44 -0.42
CA VAL A 93 -6.64 -3.63 -0.95
C VAL A 93 -5.94 -4.22 -2.17
#